data_AF-A0A2V7S4T5-F1
#
_entry.id   AF-A0A2V7S4T5-F1
#
_cell.length_a   1.000
_cell.length_b   1.000
_cell.length_c   1.000
_cell.angle_alpha   90.00
_cell.angle_beta   90.00
_cell.angle_gamma   90.00
#
_symmetry.space_group_name_H-M   'P 1'
#
loop_
_entity.id
_entity.type
_entity.pdbx_description
1 polymer ?
#
loop_
_entity_poly.entity_id
_entity_poly.type
_entity_poly.pdbx_seq_one_letter_code
_entity_poly.pdbx_strand_id
1 'polypeptide(L)'
;MLTTWLGAIFARDLRALRREIEAYPEERDLWRVQPGITNSGGNLALHLVGNLQYFLGTVLGGTGYVRDRDAEFGRRDVPRAELLRQIDTALAAVAQTMALLREQDLAKPYPQPVGGVTLSTGDFLLHLAAHFTYHLGQ
;
A
#
# COMPACT_ATOMS: atom_id res chain seq x y z
N MET A 1 -4.60 -19.92 7.01
CA MET A 1 -3.13 -20.01 6.94
C MET A 1 -2.56 -18.95 6.01
N LEU A 2 -2.73 -19.04 4.68
CA LEU A 2 -2.05 -18.09 3.76
C LEU A 2 -2.57 -16.65 3.86
N THR A 3 -3.88 -16.45 4.00
CA THR A 3 -4.47 -15.12 4.24
C THR A 3 -3.92 -14.47 5.52
N THR A 4 -3.76 -15.26 6.58
CA THR A 4 -3.17 -14.80 7.84
C THR A 4 -1.72 -14.33 7.64
N TRP A 5 -0.91 -15.06 6.88
CA TRP A 5 0.49 -14.68 6.61
C TRP A 5 0.58 -13.42 5.75
N LEU A 6 -0.22 -13.31 4.69
CA LEU A 6 -0.27 -12.12 3.85
C LEU A 6 -0.69 -10.88 4.67
N GLY A 7 -1.73 -11.02 5.51
CA GLY A 7 -2.16 -9.94 6.40
C GLY A 7 -1.07 -9.51 7.39
N ALA A 8 -0.33 -10.48 7.94
CA ALA A 8 0.80 -10.19 8.83
C ALA A 8 1.95 -9.46 8.10
N ILE A 9 2.26 -9.84 6.85
CA ILE A 9 3.29 -9.19 6.02
C ILE A 9 2.88 -7.75 5.71
N PHE A 10 1.67 -7.52 5.20
CA PHE A 10 1.17 -6.17 4.93
C PHE A 10 1.20 -5.28 6.18
N ALA A 11 0.77 -5.81 7.32
CA ALA A 11 0.78 -5.06 8.57
C ALA A 11 2.22 -4.77 9.06
N ARG A 12 3.15 -5.72 8.91
CA ARG A 12 4.57 -5.52 9.22
C ARG A 12 5.15 -4.38 8.37
N ASP A 13 4.89 -4.41 7.06
CA ASP A 13 5.51 -3.49 6.11
C ASP A 13 4.90 -2.09 6.19
N LEU A 14 3.58 -1.96 6.43
CA LEU A 14 2.96 -0.67 6.75
C LEU A 14 3.52 -0.06 8.05
N ARG A 15 3.77 -0.88 9.09
CA ARG A 15 4.43 -0.40 10.31
C ARG A 15 5.89 -0.04 10.08
N ALA A 16 6.57 -0.71 9.15
CA ALA A 16 7.92 -0.33 8.75
C ALA A 16 7.91 1.00 8.00
N LEU A 17 7.05 1.16 7.00
CA LEU A 17 6.84 2.44 6.30
C LEU A 17 6.57 3.57 7.29
N ARG A 18 5.73 3.33 8.30
CA ARG A 18 5.48 4.31 9.35
C ARG A 18 6.77 4.76 10.04
N ARG A 19 7.60 3.81 10.50
CA ARG A 19 8.88 4.11 11.17
C ARG A 19 9.83 4.85 10.24
N GLU A 20 9.91 4.46 8.97
CA GLU A 20 10.76 5.16 7.99
C GLU A 20 10.32 6.61 7.83
N ILE A 21 9.01 6.88 7.73
CA ILE A 21 8.48 8.25 7.64
C ILE A 21 8.72 9.06 8.92
N GLU A 22 8.62 8.43 10.09
CA GLU A 22 8.92 9.05 11.38
C GLU A 22 10.42 9.36 11.55
N ALA A 23 11.30 8.59 10.89
CA ALA A 23 12.75 8.71 11.03
C ALA A 23 13.36 9.90 10.28
N TYR A 24 12.62 10.54 9.36
CA TYR A 24 13.10 11.75 8.69
C TYR A 24 13.32 12.89 9.70
N PRO A 25 14.52 13.48 9.80
CA PRO A 25 14.78 14.56 10.75
C PRO A 25 13.89 15.77 10.48
N GLU A 26 13.82 16.18 9.22
CA GLU A 26 13.06 17.34 8.77
C GLU A 26 11.96 16.91 7.80
N GLU A 27 10.78 17.54 7.87
CA GLU A 27 9.65 17.17 6.99
C GLU A 27 9.95 17.41 5.50
N ARG A 28 10.70 18.46 5.18
CA ARG A 28 11.14 18.75 3.80
C ARG A 28 11.98 17.64 3.18
N ASP A 29 12.66 16.84 4.00
CA ASP A 29 13.53 15.77 3.49
C ASP A 29 12.71 14.61 2.92
N LEU A 30 11.45 14.43 3.37
CA LEU A 30 10.52 13.46 2.78
C LEU A 30 10.27 13.70 1.29
N TRP A 31 10.41 14.95 0.85
CA TRP A 31 10.05 15.39 -0.50
C TRP A 31 11.26 15.59 -1.40
N ARG A 32 12.48 15.37 -0.89
CA ARG A 32 13.70 15.44 -1.68
C ARG A 32 13.85 14.18 -2.52
N VAL A 33 14.08 14.38 -3.81
CA VAL A 33 14.45 13.30 -4.74
C VAL A 33 15.97 13.22 -4.78
N GLN A 34 16.52 12.04 -4.50
CA GLN A 34 17.97 11.84 -4.54
C GLN A 34 18.47 11.63 -5.97
N PRO A 35 19.74 11.97 -6.27
CA PRO A 35 20.33 11.70 -7.59
C PRO A 35 20.20 10.22 -7.98
N GLY A 36 19.69 9.95 -9.17
CA GLY A 36 19.54 8.59 -9.71
C GLY A 36 18.19 7.92 -9.43
N ILE A 37 17.29 8.56 -8.67
CA ILE A 37 15.91 8.09 -8.48
C ILE A 37 14.91 9.17 -8.89
N THR A 38 13.64 8.78 -9.08
CA THR A 38 12.58 9.67 -9.57
C THR A 38 11.52 10.01 -8.52
N ASN A 39 11.44 9.24 -7.44
CA ASN A 39 10.43 9.38 -6.40
C ASN A 39 11.10 9.73 -5.06
N SER A 40 10.45 10.61 -4.30
CA SER A 40 10.83 10.90 -2.92
C SER A 40 10.18 9.90 -1.95
N GLY A 41 10.67 9.82 -0.71
CA GLY A 41 10.07 8.98 0.32
C GLY A 41 8.59 9.30 0.57
N GLY A 42 8.20 10.58 0.52
CA GLY A 42 6.82 11.02 0.59
C GLY A 42 5.96 10.52 -0.57
N ASN A 43 6.49 10.50 -1.80
CA ASN A 43 5.77 9.95 -2.95
C ASN A 43 5.58 8.44 -2.83
N LEU A 44 6.62 7.72 -2.39
CA LEU A 44 6.52 6.27 -2.18
C LEU A 44 5.54 5.94 -1.06
N ALA A 45 5.50 6.71 0.02
CA ALA A 45 4.51 6.53 1.08
C ALA A 45 3.08 6.70 0.56
N LEU A 46 2.79 7.80 -0.15
CA LEU A 46 1.48 8.03 -0.77
C LEU A 46 1.10 6.90 -1.72
N HIS A 47 2.06 6.47 -2.56
CA HIS A 47 1.85 5.38 -3.50
C HIS A 47 1.49 4.07 -2.80
N LEU A 48 2.26 3.68 -1.80
CA LEU A 48 2.09 2.42 -1.07
C LEU A 48 0.74 2.37 -0.34
N VAL A 49 0.36 3.44 0.36
CA VAL A 49 -0.93 3.49 1.07
C VAL A 49 -2.11 3.59 0.11
N GLY A 50 -1.98 4.34 -0.98
CA GLY A 50 -3.03 4.45 -2.01
C GLY A 50 -3.25 3.14 -2.77
N ASN A 51 -2.15 2.42 -3.05
CA ASN A 51 -2.19 1.10 -3.68
C ASN A 51 -2.95 0.07 -2.82
N LEU A 52 -2.57 -0.09 -1.55
CA LEU A 52 -3.24 -1.06 -0.66
C LEU A 52 -4.68 -0.66 -0.33
N GLN A 53 -4.95 0.62 -0.04
CA GLN A 53 -6.32 1.06 0.22
C GLN A 53 -7.24 0.80 -0.97
N TYR A 54 -6.75 0.93 -2.20
CA TYR A 54 -7.56 0.64 -3.38
C TYR A 54 -7.73 -0.86 -3.63
N PHE A 55 -6.63 -1.56 -3.91
CA PHE A 55 -6.72 -2.95 -4.37
C PHE A 55 -7.19 -3.88 -3.25
N LEU A 56 -6.74 -3.66 -2.02
CA LEU A 56 -7.14 -4.51 -0.91
C LEU A 56 -8.35 -3.91 -0.17
N GLY A 57 -8.32 -2.62 0.16
CA GLY A 57 -9.41 -1.96 0.87
C GLY A 57 -10.69 -1.83 0.04
N THR A 58 -10.65 -1.24 -1.16
CA THR A 58 -11.85 -0.99 -1.95
C THR A 58 -12.32 -2.22 -2.70
N VAL A 59 -11.44 -2.85 -3.48
CA VAL A 59 -11.86 -3.93 -4.40
C VAL A 59 -12.23 -5.21 -3.66
N LEU A 60 -11.49 -5.58 -2.61
CA LEU A 60 -11.77 -6.79 -1.82
C LEU A 60 -12.53 -6.50 -0.53
N GLY A 61 -12.26 -5.37 0.14
CA GLY A 61 -12.85 -5.02 1.43
C GLY A 61 -14.09 -4.13 1.39
N GLY A 62 -14.40 -3.51 0.23
CA GLY A 62 -15.55 -2.61 0.10
C GLY A 62 -15.45 -1.31 0.90
N THR A 63 -14.25 -0.82 1.24
CA THR A 63 -14.06 0.40 2.06
C THR A 63 -14.49 1.70 1.37
N GLY A 64 -14.64 1.70 0.04
CA GLY A 64 -15.04 2.88 -0.74
C GLY A 64 -13.94 3.91 -0.97
N TYR A 65 -12.67 3.60 -0.63
CA TYR A 65 -11.53 4.47 -0.95
C TYR A 65 -11.41 4.67 -2.47
N VAL A 66 -11.34 5.94 -2.90
CA VAL A 66 -11.13 6.31 -4.30
C VAL A 66 -9.67 6.66 -4.49
N ARG A 67 -9.00 5.93 -5.39
CA ARG A 67 -7.57 6.10 -5.65
C ARG A 67 -7.32 7.25 -6.61
N ASP A 68 -6.46 8.17 -6.22
CA ASP A 68 -5.87 9.18 -7.09
C ASP A 68 -4.39 8.85 -7.35
N ARG A 69 -4.14 8.08 -8.42
CA ARG A 69 -2.78 7.63 -8.76
C ARG A 69 -1.88 8.79 -9.19
N ASP A 70 -2.43 9.80 -9.86
CA ASP A 70 -1.63 10.94 -10.30
C ASP A 70 -1.19 11.77 -9.10
N ALA A 71 -2.05 11.92 -8.09
CA ALA A 71 -1.69 12.58 -6.84
C ALA A 71 -0.60 11.84 -6.03
N GLU A 72 -0.52 10.50 -6.09
CA GLU A 72 0.53 9.72 -5.41
C GLU A 72 1.94 10.18 -5.82
N PHE A 73 2.11 10.54 -7.10
CA PHE A 73 3.40 10.97 -7.68
C PHE A 73 3.47 12.47 -7.97
N GLY A 74 2.34 13.18 -7.98
CA GLY A 74 2.25 14.62 -8.25
C GLY A 74 2.27 15.49 -7.00
N ARG A 75 1.72 15.03 -5.87
CA ARG A 75 1.71 15.82 -4.62
C ARG A 75 3.12 15.94 -4.04
N ARG A 76 3.37 17.09 -3.41
CA ARG A 76 4.57 17.42 -2.63
C ARG A 76 4.12 18.11 -1.34
N ASP A 77 5.02 18.20 -0.38
CA ASP A 77 4.82 18.92 0.88
C ASP A 77 3.53 18.51 1.65
N VAL A 78 3.15 17.24 1.54
CA VAL A 78 2.07 16.67 2.35
C VAL A 78 2.58 16.56 3.80
N PRO A 79 1.83 17.05 4.80
CA PRO A 79 2.29 17.00 6.19
C PRO A 79 2.60 15.58 6.64
N ARG A 80 3.66 15.38 7.42
CA ARG A 80 4.02 14.06 7.96
C ARG A 80 2.84 13.43 8.70
N ALA A 81 2.13 14.24 9.50
CA ALA A 81 0.94 13.79 10.22
C ALA A 81 -0.15 13.25 9.28
N GLU A 82 -0.32 13.82 8.08
CA GLU A 82 -1.27 13.32 7.08
C GLU A 82 -0.80 11.98 6.49
N LEU A 83 0.49 11.84 6.18
CA LEU A 83 1.06 10.57 5.71
C LEU A 83 0.86 9.45 6.76
N LEU A 84 1.17 9.73 8.02
CA LEU A 84 0.99 8.78 9.12
C LEU A 84 -0.47 8.36 9.29
N ARG A 85 -1.41 9.32 9.19
CA ARG A 85 -2.85 9.02 9.22
C ARG A 85 -3.28 8.13 8.05
N GLN A 86 -2.74 8.36 6.85
CA GLN A 86 -3.03 7.51 5.68
C GLN A 86 -2.47 6.09 5.87
N ILE A 87 -1.29 5.95 6.48
CA ILE A 87 -0.73 4.63 6.83
C ILE A 87 -1.63 3.90 7.84
N ASP A 88 -2.12 4.59 8.87
CA ASP A 88 -3.05 4.01 9.84
C ASP A 88 -4.38 3.59 9.19
N THR A 89 -4.88 4.39 8.24
CA THR A 89 -6.07 4.06 7.46
C THR A 89 -5.83 2.80 6.62
N ALA A 90 -4.68 2.68 5.97
CA ALA A 90 -4.30 1.50 5.21
C ALA A 90 -4.16 0.25 6.12
N LEU A 91 -3.60 0.39 7.33
CA LEU A 91 -3.53 -0.71 8.31
C LEU A 91 -4.92 -1.22 8.70
N ALA A 92 -5.86 -0.32 8.93
CA ALA A 92 -7.24 -0.67 9.25
C ALA A 92 -7.93 -1.38 8.08
N ALA A 93 -7.77 -0.87 6.85
CA ALA A 93 -8.30 -1.50 5.64
C ALA A 93 -7.73 -2.91 5.45
N VAL A 94 -6.42 -3.10 5.65
CA VAL A 94 -5.78 -4.42 5.62
C VAL A 94 -6.39 -5.35 6.65
N ALA A 95 -6.48 -4.94 7.91
CA ALA A 95 -7.05 -5.77 8.96
C ALA A 95 -8.50 -6.19 8.65
N GLN A 96 -9.33 -5.24 8.21
CA GLN A 96 -10.73 -5.48 7.86
C GLN A 96 -10.86 -6.45 6.68
N THR A 97 -10.21 -6.18 5.55
CA THR A 97 -10.31 -7.04 4.36
C THR A 97 -9.77 -8.44 4.64
N MET A 98 -8.62 -8.57 5.31
CA MET A 98 -8.02 -9.88 5.56
C MET A 98 -8.83 -10.73 6.52
N ALA A 99 -9.67 -10.12 7.37
CA ALA A 99 -10.62 -10.84 8.21
C ALA A 99 -11.85 -11.38 7.43
N LEU A 100 -12.16 -10.80 6.27
CA LEU A 100 -13.27 -11.21 5.40
C LEU A 100 -12.87 -12.29 4.40
N LEU A 101 -11.60 -12.31 3.97
CA LEU A 101 -11.12 -13.25 2.96
C LEU A 101 -10.95 -14.67 3.52
N ARG A 102 -11.54 -15.64 2.84
CA ARG A 102 -11.31 -17.07 3.11
C ARG A 102 -10.27 -17.61 2.15
N GLU A 103 -9.61 -18.71 2.51
CA GLU A 103 -8.56 -19.31 1.67
C GLU A 103 -9.08 -19.71 0.28
N GLN A 104 -10.31 -20.22 0.20
CA GLN A 104 -10.94 -20.56 -1.08
C GLN A 104 -11.15 -19.33 -2.00
N ASP A 105 -11.18 -18.13 -1.46
CA ASP A 105 -11.32 -16.90 -2.24
C ASP A 105 -10.00 -16.57 -2.97
N LEU A 106 -8.86 -17.07 -2.51
CA LEU A 106 -7.56 -16.86 -3.14
C LEU A 106 -7.47 -17.49 -4.53
N ALA A 107 -8.13 -18.63 -4.75
CA ALA A 107 -8.15 -19.30 -6.05
C ALA A 107 -9.10 -18.64 -7.06
N LYS A 108 -9.96 -17.73 -6.64
CA LYS A 108 -10.91 -17.04 -7.53
C LYS A 108 -10.19 -15.96 -8.34
N PRO A 109 -10.67 -15.65 -9.55
CA PRO A 109 -10.20 -14.48 -10.29
C PRO A 109 -10.28 -13.22 -9.43
N TYR A 110 -9.25 -12.40 -9.46
CA TYR A 110 -9.29 -11.09 -8.84
C TYR A 110 -10.36 -10.23 -9.53
N PRO A 111 -11.17 -9.42 -8.81
CA PRO A 111 -12.40 -8.85 -9.37
C PRO A 111 -12.24 -7.88 -10.54
N GLN A 112 -11.02 -7.40 -10.80
CA GLN A 112 -10.73 -6.51 -11.93
C GLN A 112 -9.41 -6.91 -12.61
N PRO A 113 -9.25 -6.69 -13.93
CA PRO A 113 -7.96 -6.87 -14.59
C PRO A 113 -6.91 -5.91 -14.02
N VAL A 114 -5.67 -6.38 -13.93
CA VAL A 114 -4.52 -5.56 -13.50
C VAL A 114 -3.50 -5.55 -14.62
N GLY A 115 -3.21 -4.37 -15.18
CA GLY A 115 -2.29 -4.25 -16.31
C GLY A 115 -2.75 -5.03 -17.56
N GLY A 116 -4.06 -5.23 -17.73
CA GLY A 116 -4.63 -5.99 -18.85
C GLY A 116 -4.61 -7.51 -18.67
N VAL A 117 -4.16 -8.02 -17.51
CA VAL A 117 -4.10 -9.45 -17.20
C VAL A 117 -5.07 -9.79 -16.08
N THR A 118 -5.73 -10.95 -16.21
CA THR A 118 -6.54 -11.54 -15.14
C THR A 118 -5.67 -12.47 -14.31
N LEU A 119 -5.56 -12.17 -13.01
CA LEU A 119 -4.83 -12.97 -12.03
C LEU A 119 -5.81 -13.64 -11.06
N SER A 120 -5.38 -14.68 -10.36
CA SER A 120 -6.09 -15.11 -9.16
C SER A 120 -5.92 -14.08 -8.04
N THR A 121 -6.84 -14.07 -7.07
CA THR A 121 -6.75 -13.18 -5.91
C THR A 121 -5.47 -13.46 -5.11
N GLY A 122 -5.10 -14.73 -4.94
CA GLY A 122 -3.86 -15.13 -4.26
C GLY A 122 -2.61 -14.63 -4.97
N ASP A 123 -2.51 -14.81 -6.29
CA ASP A 123 -1.35 -14.36 -7.07
C ASP A 123 -1.19 -12.84 -6.99
N PHE A 124 -2.31 -12.11 -7.08
CA PHE A 124 -2.24 -10.66 -7.02
C PHE A 124 -1.92 -10.14 -5.61
N LEU A 125 -2.45 -10.75 -4.55
CA LEU A 125 -2.06 -10.38 -3.18
C LEU A 125 -0.58 -10.66 -2.92
N LEU A 126 -0.02 -11.75 -3.44
CA LEU A 126 1.42 -12.02 -3.36
C LEU A 126 2.23 -10.96 -4.13
N HIS A 127 1.79 -10.60 -5.33
CA HIS A 127 2.38 -9.50 -6.09
C HIS A 127 2.34 -8.18 -5.31
N LEU A 128 1.20 -7.84 -4.69
CA LEU A 128 1.07 -6.63 -3.87
C LEU A 128 2.05 -6.63 -2.69
N ALA A 129 2.25 -7.77 -2.02
CA ALA A 129 3.22 -7.87 -0.92
C ALA A 129 4.66 -7.66 -1.41
N ALA A 130 5.04 -8.28 -2.54
CA ALA A 130 6.34 -8.11 -3.16
C ALA A 130 6.57 -6.66 -3.65
N HIS A 131 5.57 -6.08 -4.31
CA HIS A 131 5.56 -4.69 -4.76
C HIS A 131 5.74 -3.72 -3.59
N PHE A 132 5.00 -3.95 -2.50
CA PHE A 132 5.10 -3.13 -1.30
C PHE A 132 6.52 -3.18 -0.72
N THR A 133 7.06 -4.38 -0.52
CA THR A 133 8.41 -4.56 0.04
C THR A 133 9.48 -3.92 -0.85
N TYR A 134 9.37 -4.06 -2.17
CA TYR A 134 10.31 -3.46 -3.13
C TYR A 134 10.36 -1.93 -3.01
N HIS A 135 9.20 -1.27 -2.97
CA HIS A 135 9.14 0.19 -2.83
C HIS A 135 9.43 0.68 -1.42
N LEU A 136 9.16 -0.13 -0.39
CA LEU A 136 9.57 0.21 0.98
C LEU A 136 11.10 0.25 1.11
N GLY A 137 11.82 -0.54 0.33
CA GLY A 137 13.30 -0.56 0.34
C GLY A 137 13.98 0.54 -0.48
N GLN A 138 13.21 1.43 -1.13
CA GLN A 138 13.71 2.57 -1.91
C GLN A 138 13.79 3.82 -1.03
#